data_AF-A0A2G9TGX2-F1
#
_entry.id   AF-A0A2G9TGX2-F1
#
_cell.length_a   1.000
_cell.length_b   1.000
_cell.length_c   1.000
_cell.angle_alpha   90.00
_cell.angle_beta   90.00
_cell.angle_gamma   90.00
#
_symmetry.space_group_name_H-M   'P 1'
#
loop_
_entity.id
_entity.type
_entity.pdbx_description
1 polymer ?
#
loop_
_entity_poly.entity_id
_entity_poly.type
_entity_poly.pdbx_seq_one_letter_code
_entity_poly.pdbx_strand_id
1 'polypeptide(L)'
;ETYSEEKVDFQVIWWLSMADRVLKAPSSYLLENWADVRAVLELVLPLKKCTLATEKAAAILESVLEGLCSIYLLESPTRRANADKNLEDALAIRHWSATVDKKTWHPQWHVPSQEDIDRAAELFRDFVVPQLQGLATPHGMEKKEVMHHLLLIRNAVLGASASIPFFEGPNYGLEESASLEEVEHPVARPVNAP
;
A
#
# COMPACT_ATOMS: atom_id res chain seq x y z
N GLU A 1 22.99 14.32 10.15
CA GLU A 1 22.46 15.11 11.27
C GLU A 1 20.95 14.91 11.44
N THR A 2 20.15 15.09 10.38
CA THR A 2 18.68 14.94 10.40
C THR A 2 18.15 13.60 10.97
N TYR A 3 18.82 12.47 10.68
CA TYR A 3 18.39 11.14 11.18
C TYR A 3 18.39 10.99 12.71
N SER A 4 19.17 11.82 13.41
CA SER A 4 19.33 11.78 14.87
C SER A 4 18.50 12.82 15.61
N GLU A 5 17.72 13.63 14.90
CA GLU A 5 16.92 14.71 15.50
C GLU A 5 15.56 14.20 16.00
N GLU A 6 15.12 14.66 17.16
CA GLU A 6 13.78 14.34 17.68
C GLU A 6 12.66 15.08 16.92
N LYS A 7 13.01 16.23 16.35
CA LYS A 7 12.16 17.06 15.50
C LYS A 7 12.92 17.39 14.25
N VAL A 8 12.35 17.02 13.12
CA VAL A 8 12.90 17.30 11.81
C VAL A 8 12.25 18.57 11.25
N ASP A 9 12.99 19.32 10.44
CA ASP A 9 12.47 20.49 9.74
C ASP A 9 11.18 20.20 8.95
N PHE A 10 10.27 21.16 8.95
CA PHE A 10 8.97 21.05 8.28
C PHE A 10 9.10 20.73 6.79
N GLN A 11 10.12 21.25 6.10
CA GLN A 11 10.34 20.98 4.68
C GLN A 11 10.59 19.49 4.42
N VAL A 12 11.32 18.80 5.29
CA VAL A 12 11.54 17.36 5.16
C VAL A 12 10.24 16.60 5.32
N ILE A 13 9.43 16.95 6.34
CA ILE A 13 8.10 16.33 6.53
C ILE A 13 7.21 16.55 5.30
N TRP A 14 7.27 17.74 4.70
CA TRP A 14 6.55 18.06 3.48
C TRP A 14 7.04 17.19 2.31
N TRP A 15 8.34 17.04 2.12
CA TRP A 15 8.91 16.18 1.08
C TRP A 15 8.59 14.70 1.28
N LEU A 16 8.59 14.19 2.51
CA LEU A 16 8.14 12.83 2.81
C LEU A 16 6.66 12.64 2.45
N SER A 17 5.83 13.63 2.78
CA SER A 17 4.40 13.60 2.44
C SER A 17 4.17 13.67 0.93
N MET A 18 5.02 14.39 0.21
CA MET A 18 4.98 14.46 -1.26
C MET A 18 5.42 13.13 -1.89
N ALA A 19 6.52 12.55 -1.40
CA ALA A 19 7.03 11.26 -1.87
C ALA A 19 5.96 10.16 -1.72
N ASP A 20 5.24 10.14 -0.60
CA ASP A 20 4.12 9.23 -0.36
C ASP A 20 3.00 9.38 -1.41
N ARG A 21 2.69 10.62 -1.84
CA ARG A 21 1.70 10.86 -2.91
C ARG A 21 2.21 10.47 -4.29
N VAL A 22 3.48 10.72 -4.58
CA VAL A 22 4.10 10.40 -5.87
C VAL A 22 4.24 8.88 -6.04
N LEU A 23 4.60 8.17 -4.97
CA LEU A 23 4.80 6.72 -4.98
C LEU A 23 3.50 5.93 -4.83
N LYS A 24 2.37 6.57 -4.51
CA LYS A 24 1.04 5.99 -4.70
C LYS A 24 0.67 6.02 -6.19
N ALA A 25 1.36 5.17 -6.95
CA ALA A 25 1.29 5.10 -8.41
C ALA A 25 1.00 3.67 -8.89
N PRO A 26 0.54 3.49 -10.14
CA PRO A 26 0.45 2.18 -10.76
C PRO A 26 1.79 1.44 -10.74
N SER A 27 1.75 0.12 -10.51
CA SER A 27 2.93 -0.72 -10.29
C SER A 27 3.88 -0.67 -11.49
N SER A 28 3.37 -0.57 -12.72
CA SER A 28 4.20 -0.45 -13.92
C SER A 28 5.22 0.70 -13.81
N TYR A 29 4.80 1.85 -13.28
CA TYR A 29 5.72 2.98 -13.08
C TYR A 29 6.69 2.74 -11.93
N LEU A 30 6.27 2.04 -10.88
CA LEU A 30 7.15 1.67 -9.77
C LEU A 30 8.24 0.70 -10.23
N LEU A 31 7.88 -0.30 -11.03
CA LEU A 31 8.79 -1.31 -11.57
C LEU A 31 9.76 -0.71 -12.60
N GLU A 32 9.26 0.12 -13.53
CA GLU A 32 10.10 0.82 -14.51
C GLU A 32 11.18 1.69 -13.85
N ASN A 33 10.89 2.25 -12.67
CA ASN A 33 11.77 3.14 -11.92
C ASN A 33 12.24 2.52 -10.61
N TRP A 34 12.31 1.18 -10.54
CA TRP A 34 12.51 0.46 -9.27
C TRP A 34 13.77 0.88 -8.51
N ALA A 35 14.86 1.18 -9.23
CA ALA A 35 16.10 1.62 -8.62
C ALA A 35 15.93 2.93 -7.83
N ASP A 36 15.19 3.89 -8.38
CA ASP A 36 14.92 5.17 -7.72
C ASP A 36 13.91 5.02 -6.58
N VAL A 37 12.86 4.20 -6.77
CA VAL A 37 11.89 3.87 -5.71
C VAL A 37 12.62 3.26 -4.51
N ARG A 38 13.51 2.29 -4.77
CA ARG A 38 14.33 1.65 -3.73
C ARG A 38 15.26 2.66 -3.06
N ALA A 39 15.95 3.49 -3.82
CA ALA A 39 16.85 4.50 -3.26
C ALA A 39 16.10 5.48 -2.32
N VAL A 40 14.87 5.87 -2.67
CA VAL A 40 14.02 6.69 -1.79
C VAL A 40 13.67 5.93 -0.51
N LEU A 41 13.26 4.66 -0.59
CA LEU A 41 12.94 3.85 0.60
C LEU A 41 14.15 3.68 1.51
N GLU A 42 15.32 3.37 0.94
CA GLU A 42 16.59 3.26 1.67
C GLU A 42 16.99 4.58 2.34
N LEU A 43 16.66 5.72 1.72
CA LEU A 43 16.92 7.04 2.27
C LEU A 43 16.00 7.38 3.45
N VAL A 44 14.70 7.06 3.36
CA VAL A 44 13.68 7.58 4.31
C VAL A 44 13.37 6.63 5.46
N LEU A 45 13.43 5.32 5.26
CA LEU A 45 13.09 4.33 6.30
C LEU A 45 14.06 4.32 7.51
N PRO A 46 15.35 4.69 7.38
CA PRO A 46 16.24 4.81 8.54
C PRO A 46 15.93 6.00 9.49
N LEU A 47 14.94 6.86 9.20
CA LEU A 47 14.57 8.00 10.04
C LEU A 47 13.92 7.55 11.37
N LYS A 48 14.76 7.26 12.37
CA LYS A 48 14.39 6.57 13.62
C LYS A 48 14.17 7.44 14.86
N LYS A 49 14.48 8.75 14.83
CA LYS A 49 14.35 9.59 16.04
C LYS A 49 13.12 10.49 16.06
N CYS A 50 12.60 10.92 14.91
CA CYS A 50 11.41 11.75 14.85
C CYS A 50 10.18 10.92 14.48
N THR A 51 9.24 10.75 15.42
CA THR A 51 8.04 9.94 15.20
C THR A 51 7.24 10.35 13.98
N LEU A 52 7.05 11.66 13.77
CA LEU A 52 6.32 12.15 12.61
C LEU A 52 7.02 11.77 11.29
N ALA A 53 8.35 11.87 11.24
CA ALA A 53 9.10 11.46 10.06
C ALA A 53 9.02 9.95 9.85
N THR A 54 9.11 9.14 10.91
CA THR A 54 8.93 7.68 10.85
C THR A 54 7.54 7.29 10.34
N GLU A 55 6.48 7.95 10.81
CA GLU A 55 5.11 7.72 10.33
C GLU A 55 4.98 8.02 8.84
N LYS A 56 5.54 9.15 8.37
CA LYS A 56 5.54 9.49 6.95
C LYS A 56 6.36 8.51 6.11
N ALA A 57 7.53 8.11 6.59
CA ALA A 57 8.37 7.12 5.90
C ALA A 57 7.68 5.75 5.81
N ALA A 58 7.02 5.31 6.88
CA ALA A 58 6.25 4.07 6.88
C ALA A 58 5.06 4.13 5.90
N ALA A 59 4.38 5.28 5.79
CA ALA A 59 3.32 5.49 4.80
C ALA A 59 3.82 5.41 3.36
N ILE A 60 5.04 5.88 3.07
CA ILE A 60 5.66 5.70 1.74
C ILE A 60 5.80 4.21 1.41
N LEU A 61 6.28 3.40 2.36
CA LEU A 61 6.41 1.95 2.18
C LEU A 61 5.04 1.29 1.98
N GLU A 62 4.01 1.70 2.75
CA GLU A 62 2.63 1.25 2.54
C GLU A 62 2.16 1.54 1.12
N SER A 63 2.32 2.77 0.63
CA SER A 63 1.89 3.18 -0.71
C SER A 63 2.59 2.38 -1.82
N VAL A 64 3.90 2.12 -1.69
CA VAL A 64 4.64 1.29 -2.66
C VAL A 64 4.12 -0.15 -2.64
N LEU A 65 3.96 -0.74 -1.44
CA LEU A 65 3.45 -2.11 -1.31
C LEU A 65 2.00 -2.24 -1.78
N GLU A 66 1.15 -1.24 -1.51
CA GLU A 66 -0.24 -1.19 -2.00
C GLU A 66 -0.26 -1.20 -3.54
N GLY A 67 0.61 -0.41 -4.17
CA GLY A 67 0.74 -0.33 -5.63
C GLY A 67 1.20 -1.64 -6.28
N LEU A 68 2.03 -2.43 -5.60
CA LEU A 68 2.53 -3.73 -6.06
C LEU A 68 1.55 -4.88 -5.77
N CYS A 69 0.88 -4.86 -4.61
CA CYS A 69 0.17 -6.03 -4.08
C CYS A 69 -1.35 -5.97 -4.24
N SER A 70 -1.94 -4.82 -4.57
CA SER A 70 -3.39 -4.65 -4.66
C SER A 70 -3.92 -4.86 -6.07
N ILE A 71 -5.17 -5.29 -6.20
CA ILE A 71 -5.90 -5.27 -7.47
C ILE A 71 -6.64 -3.93 -7.59
N TYR A 72 -6.36 -3.15 -8.63
CA TYR A 72 -7.02 -1.86 -8.86
C TYR A 72 -7.22 -1.56 -10.34
N LEU A 73 -8.13 -0.62 -10.60
CA LEU A 73 -8.45 -0.18 -11.95
C LEU A 73 -7.34 0.74 -12.48
N LEU A 74 -6.82 0.43 -13.66
CA LEU A 74 -5.94 1.32 -14.39
C LEU A 74 -6.76 2.39 -15.10
N GLU A 75 -6.19 3.59 -15.24
CA GLU A 75 -6.84 4.66 -15.98
C GLU A 75 -7.18 4.20 -17.40
N SER A 76 -8.37 4.56 -17.90
CA SER A 76 -8.82 4.15 -19.23
C SER A 76 -7.80 4.57 -20.29
N PRO A 77 -7.13 3.60 -20.97
CA PRO A 77 -6.14 3.91 -22.01
C PRO A 77 -6.76 4.74 -23.12
N THR A 78 -8.05 4.52 -23.41
CA THR A 78 -8.80 5.25 -24.43
C THR A 78 -8.96 6.72 -24.08
N ARG A 79 -9.15 7.08 -22.80
CA ARG A 79 -9.27 8.48 -22.39
C ARG A 79 -7.91 9.19 -22.46
N ARG A 80 -6.85 8.54 -21.99
CA ARG A 80 -5.49 9.10 -22.08
C ARG A 80 -5.01 9.22 -23.53
N ALA A 81 -5.16 8.16 -24.33
CA ALA A 81 -4.82 8.18 -25.75
C ALA A 81 -5.62 9.22 -26.57
N ASN A 82 -6.82 9.61 -26.12
CA ASN A 82 -7.56 10.71 -26.72
C ASN A 82 -7.12 12.09 -26.21
N ALA A 83 -6.60 12.18 -24.98
CA ALA A 83 -6.03 13.40 -24.43
C ALA A 83 -4.65 13.72 -25.03
N ASP A 84 -3.90 12.70 -25.45
CA ASP A 84 -2.57 12.85 -26.06
C ASP A 84 -2.63 13.21 -27.56
N LYS A 85 -3.82 13.20 -28.17
CA LYS A 85 -4.02 13.61 -29.56
C LYS A 85 -4.01 15.13 -29.70
N ASN A 86 -3.56 15.62 -30.86
CA ASN A 86 -3.65 17.04 -31.17
C ASN A 86 -5.13 17.48 -31.28
N LEU A 87 -5.36 18.80 -31.17
CA LEU A 87 -6.72 19.37 -31.20
C LEU A 87 -7.44 19.17 -32.53
N GLU A 88 -6.70 18.93 -33.63
CA GLU A 88 -7.27 18.69 -34.94
C GLU A 88 -7.84 17.26 -35.06
N ASP A 89 -7.17 16.29 -34.43
CA ASP A 89 -7.52 14.87 -34.44
C ASP A 89 -8.58 14.51 -33.37
N ALA A 90 -8.55 15.20 -32.22
CA ALA A 90 -9.51 14.96 -31.15
C ALA A 90 -9.83 16.22 -30.34
N LEU A 91 -11.10 16.61 -30.32
CA LEU A 91 -11.60 17.68 -29.45
C LEU A 91 -12.31 17.07 -28.24
N ALA A 92 -11.71 17.21 -27.05
CA ALA A 92 -12.25 16.68 -25.79
C ALA A 92 -13.69 17.12 -25.51
N ILE A 93 -14.07 18.34 -25.92
CA ILE A 93 -15.42 18.89 -25.77
C ILE A 93 -16.50 18.06 -26.48
N ARG A 94 -16.15 17.36 -27.58
CA ARG A 94 -17.08 16.48 -28.31
C ARG A 94 -17.45 15.22 -27.52
N HIS A 95 -16.69 14.91 -26.46
CA HIS A 95 -16.91 13.76 -25.59
C HIS A 95 -17.40 14.17 -24.19
N TRP A 96 -17.79 15.43 -23.98
CA TRP A 96 -18.44 15.86 -22.75
C TRP A 96 -19.76 15.11 -22.54
N SER A 97 -19.96 14.63 -21.31
CA SER A 97 -21.06 13.74 -20.92
C SER A 97 -21.27 12.51 -21.82
N ALA A 98 -20.25 12.08 -22.56
CA ALA A 98 -20.33 10.84 -23.32
C ALA A 98 -20.60 9.66 -22.37
N THR A 99 -21.61 8.87 -22.69
CA THR A 99 -21.94 7.67 -21.92
C THR A 99 -21.02 6.52 -22.29
N VAL A 100 -20.78 5.62 -21.34
CA VAL A 100 -20.00 4.41 -21.56
C VAL A 100 -20.96 3.25 -21.76
N ASP A 101 -20.86 2.56 -22.91
CA ASP A 101 -21.57 1.30 -23.12
C ASP A 101 -20.89 0.18 -22.34
N LYS A 102 -21.62 -0.41 -21.39
CA LYS A 102 -21.16 -1.53 -20.56
C LYS A 102 -20.74 -2.75 -21.38
N LYS A 103 -21.29 -2.94 -22.58
CA LYS A 103 -20.96 -4.08 -23.45
C LYS A 103 -19.60 -3.93 -24.14
N THR A 104 -19.16 -2.69 -24.35
CA THR A 104 -17.89 -2.39 -25.05
C THR A 104 -16.84 -1.83 -24.10
N TRP A 105 -17.18 -1.62 -22.83
CA TRP A 105 -16.26 -1.14 -21.82
C TRP A 105 -15.36 -2.27 -21.33
N HIS A 106 -14.07 -2.13 -21.62
CA HIS A 106 -13.04 -3.06 -21.21
C HIS A 106 -12.15 -2.37 -20.18
N PRO A 107 -12.49 -2.44 -18.88
CA PRO A 107 -11.61 -1.92 -17.84
C PRO A 107 -10.28 -2.67 -17.86
N GLN A 108 -9.19 -1.93 -17.80
CA GLN A 108 -7.88 -2.51 -17.55
C GLN A 108 -7.66 -2.53 -16.05
N TRP A 109 -7.23 -3.68 -15.55
CA TRP A 109 -6.93 -3.87 -14.15
C TRP A 109 -5.44 -4.13 -14.00
N HIS A 110 -4.86 -3.55 -12.97
CA HIS A 110 -3.63 -4.09 -12.43
C HIS A 110 -4.00 -5.31 -11.59
N VAL A 111 -3.36 -6.43 -11.92
CA VAL A 111 -3.36 -7.64 -11.12
C VAL A 111 -1.88 -7.90 -10.81
N PRO A 112 -1.49 -8.06 -9.54
CA PRO A 112 -0.09 -8.28 -9.18
C PRO A 112 0.54 -9.42 -10.00
N SER A 113 1.62 -9.10 -10.69
CA SER A 113 2.44 -10.04 -11.43
C SER A 113 3.46 -10.71 -10.52
N GLN A 114 4.18 -11.72 -11.03
CA GLN A 114 5.27 -12.33 -10.26
C GLN A 114 6.36 -11.31 -9.91
N GLU A 115 6.67 -10.38 -10.81
CA GLU A 115 7.67 -9.34 -10.54
C GLU A 115 7.22 -8.41 -9.40
N ASP A 116 5.93 -8.02 -9.38
CA ASP A 116 5.38 -7.22 -8.29
C ASP A 116 5.56 -7.91 -6.93
N ILE A 117 5.22 -9.20 -6.86
CA ILE A 117 5.33 -10.01 -5.65
C ILE A 117 6.79 -10.20 -5.25
N ASP A 118 7.70 -10.42 -6.21
CA ASP A 118 9.12 -10.58 -5.93
C ASP A 118 9.72 -9.29 -5.34
N ARG A 119 9.31 -8.12 -5.85
CA ARG A 119 9.71 -6.81 -5.32
C ARG A 119 9.10 -6.53 -3.95
N ALA A 120 7.83 -6.85 -3.74
CA ALA A 120 7.22 -6.74 -2.42
C ALA A 120 7.92 -7.65 -1.39
N ALA A 121 8.22 -8.89 -1.76
CA ALA A 121 8.94 -9.84 -0.90
C ALA A 121 10.38 -9.38 -0.60
N GLU A 122 11.02 -8.72 -1.57
CA GLU A 122 12.31 -8.05 -1.37
C GLU A 122 12.24 -6.93 -0.33
N LEU A 123 11.25 -6.03 -0.42
CA LEU A 123 11.05 -4.99 0.58
C LEU A 123 10.77 -5.56 1.98
N PHE A 124 9.99 -6.64 2.07
CA PHE A 124 9.74 -7.32 3.34
C PHE A 124 11.03 -7.86 3.95
N ARG A 125 11.81 -8.58 3.16
CA ARG A 125 13.08 -9.17 3.61
C ARG A 125 14.08 -8.09 4.06
N ASP A 126 14.16 -6.98 3.33
CA ASP A 126 15.21 -5.98 3.55
C ASP A 126 14.82 -4.95 4.61
N PHE A 127 13.54 -4.59 4.74
CA PHE A 127 13.09 -3.54 5.66
C PHE A 127 12.24 -4.04 6.82
N VAL A 128 11.34 -5.01 6.60
CA VAL A 128 10.34 -5.44 7.59
C VAL A 128 10.88 -6.52 8.51
N VAL A 129 11.52 -7.56 7.96
CA VAL A 129 12.10 -8.67 8.73
C VAL A 129 13.11 -8.18 9.77
N PRO A 130 14.01 -7.22 9.48
CA PRO A 130 14.89 -6.66 10.50
C PRO A 130 14.14 -5.98 11.64
N GLN A 131 13.00 -5.31 11.35
CA GLN A 131 12.19 -4.71 12.42
C GLN A 131 11.55 -5.79 13.31
N LEU A 132 11.03 -6.87 12.71
CA LEU A 132 10.46 -8.01 13.42
C LEU A 132 11.49 -8.69 14.32
N GLN A 133 12.70 -8.91 13.80
CA GLN A 133 13.81 -9.49 14.56
C GLN A 133 14.21 -8.59 15.73
N GLY A 134 14.26 -7.27 15.53
CA GLY A 134 14.51 -6.32 16.62
C GLY A 134 13.47 -6.39 17.75
N LEU A 135 12.20 -6.63 17.39
CA LEU A 135 11.11 -6.80 18.36
C LEU A 135 11.07 -8.18 19.04
N ALA A 136 11.85 -9.17 18.58
CA ALA A 136 11.92 -10.48 19.22
C ALA A 136 12.61 -10.42 20.61
N THR A 137 13.46 -9.41 20.82
CA THR A 137 14.12 -9.15 22.10
C THR A 137 13.90 -7.69 22.53
N PRO A 138 12.67 -7.30 22.91
CA PRO A 138 12.32 -5.90 23.15
C PRO A 138 12.86 -5.38 24.51
N HIS A 139 13.50 -6.23 25.31
CA HIS A 139 14.00 -5.87 26.63
C HIS A 139 15.11 -4.80 26.52
N GLY A 140 14.91 -3.65 27.17
CA GLY A 140 15.84 -2.52 27.14
C GLY A 140 15.62 -1.55 25.98
N MET A 141 14.67 -1.83 25.08
CA MET A 141 14.28 -0.92 24.00
C MET A 141 13.41 0.21 24.55
N GLU A 142 13.61 1.44 24.07
CA GLU A 142 12.76 2.57 24.45
C GLU A 142 11.35 2.37 23.88
N LYS A 143 10.30 2.77 24.62
CA LYS A 143 8.90 2.70 24.16
C LYS A 143 8.72 3.32 22.76
N LYS A 144 9.42 4.43 22.50
CA LYS A 144 9.38 5.13 21.21
C LYS A 144 9.98 4.31 20.08
N GLU A 145 11.10 3.63 20.33
CA GLU A 145 11.74 2.75 19.38
C GLU A 145 10.85 1.54 19.07
N VAL A 146 10.25 0.90 20.09
CA VAL A 146 9.26 -0.18 19.90
C VAL A 146 8.11 0.29 18.99
N MET A 147 7.57 1.49 19.25
CA MET A 147 6.50 2.06 18.44
C MET A 147 6.93 2.28 16.98
N HIS A 148 8.16 2.73 16.73
CA HIS A 148 8.67 2.94 15.37
C HIS A 148 8.82 1.63 14.59
N HIS A 149 9.32 0.58 15.25
CA HIS A 149 9.35 -0.77 14.67
C HIS A 149 7.93 -1.22 14.27
N LEU A 150 6.96 -1.08 15.20
CA LEU A 150 5.57 -1.47 14.96
C LEU A 150 4.90 -0.64 13.86
N LEU A 151 5.19 0.66 13.76
CA LEU A 151 4.65 1.51 12.70
C LEU A 151 5.08 1.01 11.32
N LEU A 152 6.37 0.71 11.14
CA LEU A 152 6.88 0.19 9.86
C LEU A 152 6.24 -1.16 9.52
N ILE A 153 6.22 -2.10 10.48
CA ILE A 153 5.63 -3.43 10.29
C ILE A 153 4.15 -3.31 9.92
N ARG A 154 3.38 -2.51 10.67
CA ARG A 154 1.95 -2.29 10.43
C ARG A 154 1.70 -1.77 9.03
N ASN A 155 2.38 -0.71 8.62
CA ASN A 155 2.20 -0.07 7.31
C ASN A 155 2.59 -1.03 6.17
N ALA A 156 3.67 -1.80 6.35
CA ALA A 156 4.05 -2.80 5.36
C ALA A 156 3.01 -3.91 5.19
N VAL A 157 2.47 -4.42 6.31
CA VAL A 157 1.40 -5.42 6.29
C VAL A 157 0.11 -4.86 5.67
N LEU A 158 -0.24 -3.60 5.94
CA LEU A 158 -1.40 -2.96 5.33
C LEU A 158 -1.25 -2.85 3.82
N GLY A 159 -0.11 -2.34 3.34
CA GLY A 159 0.16 -2.19 1.90
C GLY A 159 0.16 -3.53 1.16
N ALA A 160 0.73 -4.58 1.77
CA ALA A 160 0.77 -5.90 1.17
C ALA A 160 -0.44 -6.80 1.50
N SER A 161 -1.44 -6.30 2.22
CA SER A 161 -2.52 -7.12 2.81
C SER A 161 -3.29 -7.97 1.79
N ALA A 162 -3.46 -7.49 0.56
CA ALA A 162 -4.15 -8.22 -0.51
C ALA A 162 -3.36 -9.43 -1.05
N SER A 163 -2.04 -9.48 -0.80
CA SER A 163 -1.14 -10.55 -1.27
C SER A 163 -0.59 -11.44 -0.15
N ILE A 164 -0.83 -11.08 1.12
CA ILE A 164 -0.43 -11.89 2.28
C ILE A 164 -1.45 -13.03 2.48
N PRO A 165 -1.01 -14.28 2.69
CA PRO A 165 -1.92 -15.39 2.96
C PRO A 165 -2.65 -15.19 4.30
N PHE A 166 -3.85 -15.75 4.41
CA PHE A 166 -4.54 -15.83 5.69
C PHE A 166 -3.73 -16.64 6.69
N PHE A 167 -3.89 -16.33 7.99
CA PHE A 167 -3.31 -17.16 9.03
C PHE A 167 -3.85 -18.59 8.93
N GLU A 168 -2.93 -19.54 8.92
CA GLU A 168 -3.27 -20.96 9.04
C GLU A 168 -3.44 -21.31 10.51
N GLY A 169 -4.46 -22.10 10.83
CA GLY A 169 -4.71 -22.55 12.18
C GLY A 169 -6.07 -23.24 12.33
N PRO A 170 -6.31 -23.89 13.48
CA PRO A 170 -7.63 -24.41 13.81
C PRO A 170 -8.67 -23.28 13.82
N ASN A 171 -9.78 -23.52 13.13
CA ASN A 171 -10.93 -22.62 13.18
C ASN A 171 -11.66 -22.86 14.51
N TYR A 172 -11.42 -21.98 15.46
CA TYR A 172 -12.25 -21.85 16.64
C TYR A 172 -13.43 -20.97 16.22
N GLY A 173 -14.54 -21.61 15.82
CA GLY A 173 -15.75 -20.88 15.44
C GLY A 173 -16.18 -19.93 16.55
N LEU A 174 -16.87 -18.86 16.19
CA LEU A 174 -17.31 -17.85 17.16
C LEU A 174 -18.50 -18.33 18.02
N GLU A 175 -18.91 -19.59 17.87
CA GLU A 175 -20.02 -20.21 18.59
C GLU A 175 -19.84 -20.27 20.11
N GLU A 176 -18.61 -20.18 20.61
CA GLU A 176 -18.31 -20.04 22.05
C GLU A 176 -18.01 -18.59 22.48
N SER A 177 -18.15 -17.62 21.57
CA SER A 177 -17.91 -16.21 21.89
C SER A 177 -19.10 -15.62 22.65
N ALA A 178 -18.89 -15.22 23.90
CA ALA A 178 -19.90 -14.55 24.73
C ALA A 178 -20.52 -13.30 24.07
N SER A 179 -19.85 -12.72 23.06
CA SER A 179 -20.35 -11.56 22.29
C SER A 179 -21.32 -11.91 21.15
N LEU A 180 -21.52 -13.19 20.81
CA LEU A 180 -22.47 -13.63 19.80
C LEU A 180 -23.76 -14.24 20.39
N GLU A 181 -23.79 -14.57 21.69
CA GLU A 181 -25.03 -15.05 22.35
C GLU A 181 -26.18 -14.01 22.28
N GLU A 182 -25.85 -12.72 22.17
CA GLU A 182 -26.83 -11.62 22.09
C GLU A 182 -27.18 -11.16 20.67
N VAL A 183 -26.53 -11.71 19.63
CA VAL A 183 -26.78 -11.30 18.24
C VAL A 183 -27.67 -12.34 17.57
N GLU A 184 -28.99 -12.09 17.54
CA GLU A 184 -29.88 -12.79 16.60
C GLU A 184 -29.39 -12.51 15.17
N HIS A 185 -28.64 -13.44 14.59
CA HIS A 185 -28.08 -13.30 13.24
C HIS A 185 -29.20 -13.11 12.20
N PRO A 186 -29.30 -11.96 11.52
CA PRO A 186 -29.97 -11.94 10.23
C PRO A 186 -28.95 -12.38 9.18
N VAL A 187 -29.37 -13.29 8.30
CA VAL A 187 -28.63 -13.79 7.13
C VAL A 187 -27.72 -14.98 7.43
N ALA A 188 -28.36 -16.13 7.68
CA ALA A 188 -27.83 -17.39 7.17
C ALA A 188 -27.67 -17.27 5.64
N ARG A 189 -26.51 -17.67 5.10
CA ARG A 189 -26.36 -17.91 3.65
C ARG A 189 -27.53 -18.78 3.17
N PRO A 190 -28.22 -18.43 2.07
CA PRO A 190 -29.21 -19.33 1.50
C PRO A 190 -28.51 -20.64 1.11
N VAL A 191 -29.04 -21.76 1.60
CA VAL A 191 -28.54 -23.12 1.39
C VAL A 191 -28.53 -23.52 -0.10
N ASN A 192 -29.21 -22.74 -0.95
CA ASN A 192 -29.33 -22.95 -2.40
C ASN A 192 -28.89 -21.72 -3.21
N ALA A 193 -27.69 -21.20 -2.97
CA ALA A 193 -27.03 -20.40 -4.01
C ALA A 193 -26.49 -21.36 -5.10
N PRO A 194 -26.66 -21.05 -6.40
CA PRO A 194 -26.21 -21.90 -7.49
C PRO A 194 -24.69 -22.10 -7.52
#